data_AF-A0A8T8LMI0-F1
#
_entry.id   AF-A0A8T8LMI0-F1
#
_cell.length_a   1.000
_cell.length_b   1.000
_cell.length_c   1.000
_cell.angle_alpha   90.00
_cell.angle_beta   90.00
_cell.angle_gamma   90.00
#
_symmetry.space_group_name_H-M   'P 1'
#
loop_
_entity.id
_entity.type
_entity.pdbx_description
1 polymer ?
#
loop_
_entity_poly.entity_id
_entity_poly.type
_entity_poly.pdbx_seq_one_letter_code
_entity_poly.pdbx_strand_id
1 'polypeptide(L)'
;MTLSEIAAGVEVTSRQRDQGVALADDTDTPLVDRLSDHAESLPCTPEATATLVDAYTAGRSVGDAAREAGVSPMTAAKALHRCGVAGVCPLSPTGRDVVRDWLAGRTARSEAVELTGGDEADFALATYVETHDPVEPVAEAVDAQVAGSAPLGEGLGADDPLGDALGAGDGLR
;
A
#
# COMPACT_ATOMS: atom_id res chain seq x y z
N MET A 1 -21.46 -9.17 -35.54
CA MET A 1 -20.74 -9.17 -34.26
C MET A 1 -20.55 -7.73 -33.86
N THR A 2 -21.29 -7.30 -32.85
CA THR A 2 -21.37 -5.90 -32.40
C THR A 2 -20.68 -5.75 -31.05
N LEU A 3 -20.24 -4.54 -30.70
CA LEU A 3 -19.59 -4.28 -29.40
C LEU A 3 -20.51 -4.63 -28.21
N SER A 4 -21.83 -4.53 -28.40
CA SER A 4 -22.84 -4.93 -27.41
C SER A 4 -22.85 -6.43 -27.11
N GLU A 5 -22.49 -7.27 -28.09
CA GLU A 5 -22.40 -8.73 -27.91
C GLU A 5 -21.12 -9.14 -27.16
N ILE A 6 -20.08 -8.31 -27.18
CA ILE A 6 -18.81 -8.53 -26.45
C ILE A 6 -18.95 -8.11 -24.98
N ALA A 7 -19.71 -7.05 -24.68
CA ALA A 7 -19.88 -6.52 -23.33
C ALA A 7 -20.84 -7.33 -22.43
N ALA A 8 -21.69 -8.18 -23.01
CA ALA A 8 -22.74 -8.90 -22.28
C ALA A 8 -22.23 -9.93 -21.24
N GLY A 9 -20.93 -10.24 -21.23
CA GLY A 9 -20.31 -11.17 -20.28
C GLY A 9 -19.20 -10.55 -19.42
N VAL A 10 -19.02 -9.23 -19.44
CA VAL A 10 -17.95 -8.55 -18.69
C VAL A 10 -18.53 -7.92 -17.43
N GLU A 11 -18.28 -8.53 -16.29
CA GLU A 11 -18.59 -7.97 -14.96
C GLU A 11 -17.34 -7.27 -14.40
N VAL A 12 -17.49 -6.00 -14.00
CA VAL A 12 -16.42 -5.25 -13.32
C VAL A 12 -16.40 -5.68 -11.85
N THR A 13 -15.44 -6.52 -11.48
CA THR A 13 -15.27 -7.00 -10.09
C THR A 13 -14.36 -6.12 -9.25
N SER A 14 -13.60 -5.23 -9.89
CA SER A 14 -12.67 -4.29 -9.23
C SER A 14 -13.23 -2.88 -9.23
N ARG A 15 -13.25 -2.24 -8.06
CA ARG A 15 -13.62 -0.84 -7.91
C ARG A 15 -12.34 0.00 -7.82
N GLN A 16 -12.10 0.87 -8.79
CA GLN A 16 -11.11 1.93 -8.61
C GLN A 16 -11.61 2.86 -7.51
N ARG A 17 -10.79 3.06 -6.48
CA ARG A 17 -10.97 4.17 -5.55
C ARG A 17 -10.49 5.42 -6.27
N ASP A 18 -11.31 6.48 -6.20
CA ASP A 18 -10.93 7.78 -6.73
C ASP A 18 -9.83 8.34 -5.84
N GLN A 19 -8.58 8.11 -6.25
CA GLN A 19 -7.41 8.74 -5.66
C GLN A 19 -7.27 10.09 -6.35
N GLY A 20 -7.93 11.11 -5.79
CA GLY A 20 -7.85 12.47 -6.32
C GLY A 20 -6.39 12.92 -6.50
N VAL A 21 -6.18 13.97 -7.30
CA VAL A 21 -4.84 14.54 -7.48
C VAL A 21 -4.40 15.14 -6.14
N ALA A 22 -3.45 14.48 -5.48
CA ALA A 22 -2.84 15.01 -4.26
C ALA A 22 -2.01 16.24 -4.63
N LEU A 23 -2.46 17.41 -4.17
CA LEU A 23 -1.62 18.59 -4.15
C LEU A 23 -0.67 18.39 -2.98
N ALA A 24 0.63 18.25 -3.26
CA ALA A 24 1.66 18.18 -2.24
C ALA A 24 1.67 19.52 -1.48
N ASP A 25 0.98 19.56 -0.35
CA ASP A 25 1.06 20.67 0.58
C ASP A 25 2.18 20.39 1.56
N ASP A 26 3.38 20.87 1.25
CA ASP A 26 4.55 20.81 2.13
C ASP A 26 4.37 21.62 3.44
N THR A 27 3.20 22.23 3.67
CA THR A 27 2.86 22.91 4.93
C THR A 27 2.15 22.02 5.95
N ASP A 28 1.95 20.73 5.64
CA ASP A 28 1.21 19.84 6.52
C ASP A 28 2.05 19.31 7.70
N THR A 29 1.34 18.92 8.76
CA THR A 29 1.92 18.45 10.03
C THR A 29 2.82 17.23 9.78
N PRO A 30 4.07 17.19 10.32
CA PRO A 30 4.97 16.06 10.13
C PRO A 30 4.31 14.72 10.45
N LEU A 31 4.64 13.67 9.68
CA LEU A 31 4.03 12.35 9.86
C LEU A 31 4.16 11.85 11.31
N VAL A 32 5.31 12.07 11.96
CA VAL A 32 5.53 11.70 13.38
C VAL A 32 4.48 12.29 14.31
N ASP A 33 4.12 13.57 14.13
CA ASP A 33 3.15 14.26 14.97
C ASP A 33 1.74 13.68 14.74
N ARG A 34 1.38 13.40 13.49
CA ARG A 34 0.12 12.71 13.13
C ARG A 34 0.03 11.30 13.70
N LEU A 35 1.15 10.58 13.78
CA LEU A 35 1.22 9.24 14.35
C LEU A 35 1.16 9.22 15.89
N SER A 36 1.52 10.33 16.54
CA SER A 36 1.64 10.38 18.00
C SER A 36 0.33 10.12 18.74
N ASP A 37 -0.80 10.60 18.19
CA ASP A 37 -2.15 10.34 18.72
C ASP A 37 -2.55 8.85 18.65
N HIS A 38 -1.81 8.05 17.89
CA HIS A 38 -2.07 6.63 17.65
C HIS A 38 -0.91 5.73 18.10
N ALA A 39 0.05 6.26 18.88
CA ALA A 39 1.25 5.53 19.29
C ALA A 39 0.95 4.17 19.95
N GLU A 40 -0.10 4.08 20.77
CA GLU A 40 -0.50 2.84 21.43
C GLU A 40 -1.02 1.75 20.48
N SER A 41 -1.42 2.13 19.27
CA SER A 41 -1.91 1.21 18.23
C SER A 41 -0.81 0.71 17.30
N LEU A 42 0.42 1.25 17.44
CA LEU A 42 1.57 0.95 16.60
C LEU A 42 2.49 -0.09 17.26
N PRO A 43 3.12 -0.98 16.46
CA PRO A 43 4.10 -1.95 16.98
C PRO A 43 5.44 -1.35 17.44
N CYS A 44 5.72 -0.10 17.11
CA CYS A 44 6.92 0.65 17.50
C CYS A 44 6.57 2.15 17.66
N THR A 45 7.56 2.97 18.00
CA THR A 45 7.32 4.41 18.23
C THR A 45 6.88 5.12 16.95
N PRO A 46 6.17 6.27 17.08
CA PRO A 46 5.83 7.12 15.95
C PRO A 46 7.03 7.49 15.07
N GLU A 47 8.17 7.82 15.67
CA GLU A 47 9.40 8.20 14.97
C GLU A 47 9.95 7.05 14.13
N ALA A 48 10.08 5.86 14.74
CA ALA A 48 10.52 4.67 14.03
C ALA A 48 9.55 4.31 12.89
N THR A 49 8.25 4.47 13.11
CA THR A 49 7.22 4.21 12.10
C THR A 49 7.32 5.19 10.93
N ALA A 50 7.51 6.48 11.17
CA ALA A 50 7.72 7.45 10.11
C ALA A 50 8.97 7.14 9.27
N THR A 51 10.09 6.81 9.92
CA THR A 51 11.32 6.38 9.23
C THR A 51 11.10 5.12 8.39
N LEU A 52 10.32 4.15 8.88
CA LEU A 52 9.97 2.95 8.11
C LEU A 52 9.18 3.28 6.85
N VAL A 53 8.15 4.11 6.98
CA VAL A 53 7.28 4.51 5.86
C VAL A 53 8.11 5.23 4.81
N ASP A 54 8.89 6.24 5.18
CA ASP A 54 9.72 7.00 4.24
C ASP A 54 10.73 6.10 3.52
N ALA A 55 11.45 5.25 4.25
CA ALA A 55 12.43 4.34 3.66
C ALA A 55 11.79 3.32 2.71
N TYR A 56 10.64 2.74 3.09
CA TYR A 56 9.97 1.71 2.30
C TYR A 56 9.32 2.30 1.04
N THR A 57 8.68 3.47 1.15
CA THR A 57 8.01 4.13 0.00
C THR A 57 9.03 4.72 -0.97
N ALA A 58 10.25 5.03 -0.51
CA ALA A 58 11.42 5.27 -1.36
C ALA A 58 11.95 4.02 -2.10
N GLY A 59 11.29 2.87 -1.97
CA GLY A 59 11.58 1.63 -2.69
C GLY A 59 12.58 0.69 -2.01
N ARG A 60 12.89 0.90 -0.73
CA ARG A 60 13.80 0.02 0.01
C ARG A 60 13.08 -1.22 0.53
N SER A 61 13.84 -2.30 0.74
CA SER A 61 13.30 -3.52 1.33
C SER A 61 12.84 -3.30 2.78
N VAL A 62 11.90 -4.11 3.26
CA VAL A 62 11.44 -4.08 4.67
C VAL A 62 12.62 -4.22 5.65
N GLY A 63 13.57 -5.10 5.34
CA GLY A 63 14.76 -5.31 6.19
C GLY A 63 15.69 -4.11 6.23
N ASP A 64 15.85 -3.38 5.12
CA ASP A 64 16.67 -2.18 5.08
C ASP A 64 16.01 -0.99 5.77
N ALA A 65 14.70 -0.83 5.57
CA ALA A 65 13.89 0.14 6.31
C ALA A 65 13.94 -0.15 7.83
N ALA A 66 13.78 -1.41 8.22
CA ALA A 66 13.86 -1.83 9.63
C ALA A 66 15.19 -1.46 10.28
N ARG A 67 16.29 -1.66 9.56
CA ARG A 67 17.63 -1.32 10.03
C ARG A 67 17.78 0.19 10.23
N GLU A 68 17.25 1.00 9.32
CA GLU A 68 17.29 2.46 9.44
C GLU A 68 16.46 2.98 10.60
N ALA A 69 15.26 2.42 10.79
CA ALA A 69 14.37 2.75 11.90
C ALA A 69 14.81 2.15 13.25
N GLY A 70 15.86 1.33 13.28
CA GLY A 70 16.36 0.71 14.51
C GLY A 70 15.44 -0.35 15.12
N VAL A 71 14.60 -1.01 14.32
CA VAL A 71 13.64 -2.03 14.77
C VAL A 71 13.90 -3.39 14.11
N SER A 72 13.27 -4.45 14.63
CA SER A 72 13.34 -5.77 14.00
C SER A 72 12.57 -5.80 12.67
N PRO A 73 12.96 -6.62 11.68
CA PRO A 73 12.20 -6.80 10.43
C PRO A 73 10.74 -7.20 10.67
N MET A 74 10.47 -8.03 11.69
CA MET A 74 9.10 -8.42 12.05
C MET A 74 8.29 -7.24 12.58
N THR A 75 8.88 -6.39 13.43
CA THR A 75 8.24 -5.16 13.91
C THR A 75 7.97 -4.21 12.76
N ALA A 76 8.93 -4.06 11.84
CA ALA A 76 8.78 -3.21 10.65
C ALA A 76 7.62 -3.66 9.76
N ALA A 77 7.55 -4.95 9.43
CA ALA A 77 6.46 -5.48 8.60
C ALA A 77 5.09 -5.27 9.25
N LYS A 78 4.98 -5.51 10.56
CA LYS A 78 3.74 -5.25 11.31
C LYS A 78 3.36 -3.78 11.32
N ALA A 79 4.33 -2.89 11.52
CA ALA A 79 4.08 -1.44 11.56
C ALA A 79 3.62 -0.93 10.20
N LEU A 80 4.29 -1.34 9.11
CA LEU A 80 3.89 -1.01 7.74
C LEU A 80 2.48 -1.53 7.42
N HIS A 81 2.14 -2.75 7.85
CA HIS A 81 0.77 -3.29 7.73
C HIS A 81 -0.26 -2.43 8.47
N ARG A 82 0.04 -2.03 9.71
CA ARG A 82 -0.84 -1.14 10.50
C ARG A 82 -0.98 0.25 9.89
N CYS A 83 0.00 0.68 9.10
CA CYS A 83 -0.03 1.90 8.29
C CYS A 83 -0.77 1.73 6.95
N GLY A 84 -1.38 0.59 6.67
CA GLY A 84 -2.10 0.36 5.41
C GLY A 84 -1.20 0.17 4.19
N VAL A 85 0.12 0.04 4.38
CA VAL A 85 1.07 -0.16 3.29
C VAL A 85 0.89 -1.57 2.70
N ALA A 86 0.59 -1.62 1.41
CA ALA A 86 0.43 -2.88 0.68
C ALA A 86 1.78 -3.59 0.43
N GLY A 87 1.73 -4.89 0.12
CA GLY A 87 2.93 -5.65 -0.30
C GLY A 87 3.84 -6.12 0.83
N VAL A 88 3.43 -5.99 2.09
CA VAL A 88 4.22 -6.41 3.26
C VAL A 88 4.04 -7.88 3.65
N CYS A 89 2.91 -8.50 3.26
CA CYS A 89 2.64 -9.89 3.56
C CYS A 89 3.39 -10.81 2.56
N PRO A 90 4.24 -11.72 3.03
CA PRO A 90 5.06 -12.58 2.16
C PRO A 90 4.25 -13.73 1.53
N LEU A 91 3.09 -14.07 2.11
CA LEU A 91 2.25 -15.13 1.58
C LEU A 91 1.37 -14.65 0.43
N SER A 92 1.21 -15.54 -0.56
CA SER A 92 0.25 -15.35 -1.65
C SER A 92 -1.20 -15.29 -1.13
N PRO A 93 -2.16 -14.79 -1.91
CA PRO A 93 -3.58 -14.81 -1.53
C PRO A 93 -4.07 -16.21 -1.12
N THR A 94 -3.68 -17.26 -1.84
CA THR A 94 -4.01 -18.65 -1.49
C THR A 94 -3.37 -19.10 -0.18
N GLY A 95 -2.11 -18.72 0.08
CA GLY A 95 -1.48 -18.97 1.38
C GLY A 95 -2.21 -18.27 2.53
N ARG A 96 -2.72 -17.06 2.29
CA ARG A 96 -3.55 -16.34 3.26
C ARG A 96 -4.90 -17.02 3.52
N ASP A 97 -5.51 -17.62 2.50
CA ASP A 97 -6.74 -18.41 2.67
C ASP A 97 -6.51 -19.61 3.63
N VAL A 98 -5.36 -20.29 3.51
CA VAL A 98 -4.96 -21.36 4.43
C VAL A 98 -4.81 -20.85 5.86
N VAL A 99 -4.20 -19.68 6.06
CA VAL A 99 -4.10 -19.05 7.39
C VAL A 99 -5.49 -18.77 7.97
N ARG A 100 -6.45 -18.29 7.16
CA ARG A 100 -7.84 -18.07 7.60
C ARG A 100 -8.55 -19.38 7.94
N ASP A 101 -8.31 -20.45 7.19
CA ASP A 101 -8.86 -21.78 7.51
C ASP A 101 -8.34 -22.29 8.85
N TRP A 102 -7.04 -22.12 9.12
CA TRP A 102 -6.45 -22.43 10.41
C TRP A 102 -7.01 -21.56 11.54
N LEU A 103 -7.11 -20.24 11.36
CA LEU A 103 -7.70 -19.32 12.34
C LEU A 103 -9.15 -19.68 12.66
N ALA A 104 -9.89 -20.20 11.69
CA ALA A 104 -11.26 -20.68 11.87
C ALA A 104 -11.37 -22.12 12.43
N GLY A 105 -10.24 -22.77 12.73
CA GLY A 105 -10.19 -24.13 13.26
C GLY A 105 -10.53 -25.23 12.25
N ARG A 106 -10.50 -24.93 10.94
CA ARG A 106 -10.79 -25.90 9.87
C ARG A 106 -9.59 -26.77 9.49
N THR A 107 -8.38 -26.30 9.80
CA THR A 107 -7.12 -26.97 9.48
C THR A 107 -6.21 -26.99 10.71
N ALA A 108 -5.46 -28.08 10.90
CA ALA A 108 -4.48 -28.17 11.98
C ALA A 108 -3.28 -27.24 11.70
N ARG A 109 -2.65 -26.71 12.76
CA ARG A 109 -1.54 -25.76 12.62
C ARG A 109 -0.38 -26.31 11.79
N SER A 110 0.04 -27.55 12.03
CA SER A 110 1.16 -28.17 11.31
C SER A 110 0.89 -28.28 9.82
N GLU A 111 -0.32 -28.68 9.45
CA GLU A 111 -0.77 -28.77 8.06
C GLU A 111 -0.87 -27.39 7.41
N ALA A 112 -1.38 -26.38 8.14
CA ALA A 112 -1.46 -25.02 7.62
C ALA A 112 -0.07 -24.43 7.31
N VAL A 113 0.90 -24.62 8.20
CA VAL A 113 2.29 -24.18 7.97
C VAL A 113 2.85 -24.84 6.71
N GLU A 114 2.71 -26.17 6.57
CA GLU A 114 3.17 -26.90 5.38
C GLU A 114 2.50 -26.40 4.08
N LEU A 115 1.18 -26.18 4.10
CA LEU A 115 0.41 -25.73 2.93
C LEU A 115 0.72 -24.30 2.48
N THR A 116 1.10 -23.42 3.42
CA THR A 116 1.47 -22.03 3.06
C THR A 116 2.78 -21.93 2.30
N GLY A 117 3.67 -22.92 2.42
CA GLY A 117 4.97 -22.95 1.74
C GLY A 117 5.97 -21.88 2.20
N GLY A 118 5.60 -21.03 3.16
CA GLY A 118 6.48 -20.06 3.80
C GLY A 118 7.18 -20.65 5.02
N ASP A 119 8.07 -19.86 5.62
CA ASP A 119 8.66 -20.24 6.90
C ASP A 119 7.74 -19.87 8.09
N GLU A 120 8.17 -20.22 9.30
CA GLU A 120 7.40 -19.94 10.52
C GLU A 120 7.20 -18.42 10.75
N ALA A 121 8.14 -17.59 10.29
CA ALA A 121 8.05 -16.14 10.41
C ALA A 121 7.04 -15.57 9.42
N ASP A 122 7.03 -16.05 8.18
CA ASP A 122 6.04 -15.72 7.16
C ASP A 122 4.62 -16.08 7.63
N PHE A 123 4.46 -17.30 8.18
CA PHE A 123 3.18 -17.73 8.73
C PHE A 123 2.74 -16.86 9.91
N ALA A 124 3.66 -16.52 10.83
CA ALA A 124 3.38 -15.64 11.95
C ALA A 124 3.01 -14.22 11.51
N LEU A 125 3.65 -13.69 10.46
CA LEU A 125 3.35 -12.37 9.91
C LEU A 125 1.99 -12.37 9.21
N ALA A 126 1.71 -13.37 8.38
CA ALA A 126 0.40 -13.52 7.75
C ALA A 126 -0.72 -13.66 8.79
N THR A 127 -0.49 -14.40 9.87
CA THR A 127 -1.43 -14.49 11.00
C THR A 127 -1.70 -13.11 11.60
N TYR A 128 -0.66 -12.30 11.81
CA TYR A 128 -0.83 -10.93 12.32
C TYR A 128 -1.65 -10.07 11.36
N VAL A 129 -1.33 -10.11 10.06
CA VAL A 129 -2.02 -9.38 9.00
C VAL A 129 -3.51 -9.74 8.91
N GLU A 130 -3.87 -11.02 9.08
CA GLU A 130 -5.26 -11.49 9.04
C GLU A 130 -6.07 -11.16 10.31
N THR A 131 -5.40 -10.83 11.41
CA THR A 131 -6.05 -10.61 12.72
C THR A 131 -6.06 -9.15 13.17
N HIS A 132 -5.31 -8.31 12.48
CA HIS A 132 -5.21 -6.88 12.77
C HIS A 132 -5.45 -6.14 11.47
N ASP A 133 -6.50 -5.32 11.39
CA ASP A 133 -6.69 -4.44 10.24
C ASP A 133 -5.62 -3.32 10.23
N PRO A 134 -5.51 -2.48 9.21
CA PRO A 134 -4.83 -1.19 9.31
C PRO A 134 -5.48 -0.26 10.35
N VAL A 135 -4.75 0.72 10.88
CA VAL A 135 -5.33 1.82 11.65
C VAL A 135 -5.78 2.88 10.66
N GLU A 136 -7.08 3.04 10.45
CA GLU A 136 -7.59 3.91 9.36
C GLU A 136 -6.99 5.33 9.39
N PRO A 137 -6.98 6.08 10.51
CA PRO A 137 -6.38 7.42 10.54
C PRO A 137 -4.88 7.45 10.21
N VAL A 138 -4.14 6.40 10.60
CA VAL A 138 -2.71 6.27 10.29
C VAL A 138 -2.51 5.96 8.82
N ALA A 139 -3.33 5.06 8.26
CA ALA A 139 -3.26 4.69 6.86
C ALA A 139 -3.57 5.89 5.95
N GLU A 140 -4.59 6.68 6.29
CA GLU A 140 -4.90 7.94 5.61
C GLU A 140 -3.73 8.94 5.68
N ALA A 141 -3.12 9.10 6.85
CA ALA A 141 -1.97 10.00 7.01
C ALA A 141 -0.75 9.57 6.17
N VAL A 142 -0.50 8.25 6.10
CA VAL A 142 0.59 7.68 5.29
C VAL A 142 0.28 7.77 3.79
N ASP A 143 -0.95 7.48 3.36
CA ASP A 143 -1.36 7.61 1.96
C ASP A 143 -1.21 9.07 1.48
N ALA A 144 -1.64 10.04 2.29
CA ALA A 144 -1.45 11.46 2.02
C ALA A 144 0.04 11.85 1.88
N GLN A 145 0.91 11.34 2.76
CA GLN A 145 2.35 11.57 2.71
C GLN A 145 2.97 11.03 1.41
N VAL A 146 2.61 9.79 1.03
CA VAL A 146 3.13 9.14 -0.18
C VAL A 146 2.65 9.86 -1.42
N ALA A 147 1.38 10.26 -1.45
CA ALA A 147 0.81 10.99 -2.57
C ALA A 147 1.44 12.39 -2.73
N GLY A 148 1.76 13.08 -1.63
CA GLY A 148 2.48 14.36 -1.63
C GLY A 148 3.97 14.24 -1.99
N SER A 149 4.60 13.10 -1.71
CA SER A 149 6.03 12.87 -2.01
C SER A 149 6.29 12.43 -3.46
N ALA A 150 5.24 12.10 -4.23
CA ALA A 150 5.39 11.77 -5.64
C ALA A 150 5.86 13.01 -6.41
N PRO A 151 6.89 12.89 -7.30
CA PRO A 151 7.33 14.03 -8.09
C PRO A 151 6.15 14.51 -8.93
N LEU A 152 5.64 15.71 -8.62
CA LEU A 152 4.80 16.49 -9.54
C LEU A 152 5.57 16.49 -10.85
N GLY A 153 4.99 15.96 -11.93
CA GLY A 153 5.69 15.80 -13.20
C GLY A 153 6.43 17.08 -13.58
N GLU A 154 7.75 17.11 -13.34
CA GLU A 154 8.67 18.13 -13.83
C GLU A 154 8.79 17.91 -15.34
N GLY A 155 7.75 18.32 -16.06
CA GLY A 155 7.55 18.00 -17.46
C GLY A 155 6.47 18.83 -18.15
N LEU A 156 5.99 19.92 -17.52
CA LEU A 156 5.23 20.97 -18.21
C LEU A 156 6.13 22.20 -18.46
N GLY A 157 7.38 21.94 -18.84
CA GLY A 157 8.20 22.92 -19.55
C GLY A 157 7.58 23.20 -20.93
N ALA A 158 7.82 24.39 -21.47
CA ALA A 158 7.10 25.00 -22.59
C ALA A 158 7.17 24.30 -23.97
N ASP A 159 7.53 23.02 -24.03
CA ASP A 159 7.66 22.21 -25.24
C ASP A 159 6.76 20.97 -25.15
N ASP A 160 5.44 21.17 -25.12
CA ASP A 160 4.46 20.08 -25.23
C ASP A 160 4.22 19.74 -26.72
N PRO A 161 4.64 18.57 -27.23
CA PRO A 161 4.36 18.13 -28.59
C PRO A 161 2.90 17.68 -28.78
N LEU A 162 2.07 17.64 -27.72
CA LEU A 162 0.64 17.31 -27.80
C LEU A 162 -0.27 18.54 -28.01
N GLY A 163 0.26 19.76 -27.82
CA GLY A 163 -0.46 21.02 -28.10
C GLY A 163 -0.76 21.26 -29.59
N ASP A 164 -0.02 20.61 -30.49
CA ASP A 164 -0.14 20.81 -31.95
C ASP A 164 -1.27 19.97 -32.58
N ALA A 165 -1.88 19.04 -31.83
CA ALA A 165 -2.91 18.13 -32.35
C ALA A 165 -4.35 18.71 -32.35
N LEU A 166 -4.56 19.94 -31.87
CA LEU A 166 -5.90 20.54 -31.73
C LEU A 166 -6.12 21.86 -32.50
N GLY A 167 -5.26 22.21 -33.46
CA GLY A 167 -5.40 23.47 -34.20
C GLY A 167 -5.18 23.38 -35.71
N ALA A 168 -6.21 23.02 -36.49
CA ALA A 168 -6.51 23.59 -37.82
C ALA A 168 -7.63 22.81 -38.51
N GLY A 169 -8.87 23.11 -38.14
CA GLY A 169 -10.07 22.69 -38.87
C GLY A 169 -10.92 23.91 -39.24
N ASP A 170 -10.35 24.87 -39.97
CA ASP A 170 -11.16 25.90 -40.63
C ASP A 170 -10.56 26.27 -41.98
N GLY A 171 -11.32 26.04 -43.04
CA GLY A 171 -10.85 26.26 -44.42
C GLY A 171 -11.55 25.43 -45.50
N LEU A 172 -12.88 25.25 -45.44
CA LEU A 172 -13.67 24.85 -46.60
C LEU A 172 -14.67 25.97 -46.94
N ARG A 173 -14.31 26.76 -47.95
CA ARG A 173 -15.25 27.49 -48.81
C ARG A 173 -14.90 27.19 -50.26
#